data_AF-A0A520ITC6-F1
#
_entry.id   AF-A0A520ITC6-F1
#
_cell.length_a   1.000
_cell.length_b   1.000
_cell.length_c   1.000
_cell.angle_alpha   90.00
_cell.angle_beta   90.00
_cell.angle_gamma   90.00
#
_symmetry.space_group_name_H-M   'P 1'
#
loop_
_entity.id
_entity.type
_entity.pdbx_description
1 polymer ?
#
loop_
_entity_poly.entity_id
_entity_poly.type
_entity_poly.pdbx_seq_one_letter_code
_entity_poly.pdbx_strand_id
1 'polypeptide(L)'
;FHVDVPAGAKALDVEFQFLSATKADQGRIVATPTMISLQPNSVSLYPAGYYTRQIPVQMNVKFPAGWTAAGAIPSRVTQGAGGATYAYQQANYEVLVDSPILAGRYGKTWALSPRVNLNVFADDPKELAATPEQIAAHQRLVDQSVKLFGAQHYDKYEFLLSITDQLGSIGLEHHRSSENGVNPGYFIDWENSVTRRNLLPHEFTHSWDGKFRRGADLWTPDFRTPMRDSLLWVYEGQTQFWGYVLQARSGIVSKQDTLDAYAGILASYDASKGRQWRPLVDTTNDPIISARRPKGWSSWQRSEDYYNEGLMVWMEVDAMLRQKSGGTKSIDDFARAFFGLKDGDYGEVTYTFADVAATLNGIVPYDWAGFLTQRLTETGKPAPIGGFAANGYKLVYTDAPTGYFTKGEKTRGTDTSYSLGLVVNKDAAVTSTIWGSPAFDAKIDVGSTIVGVGGEAYTGDRLKAAIVAAKGSKEPIRLLVKNGDRLRDVAIDYHGGP
;
A
#
# COMPACT_ATOMS: atom_id res chain seq x y z
N PHE A 1 17.28 13.67 -17.80
CA PHE A 1 18.21 14.17 -18.84
C PHE A 1 17.39 14.84 -19.94
N HIS A 2 17.84 15.97 -20.47
CA HIS A 2 17.33 16.54 -21.72
C HIS A 2 18.48 16.48 -22.73
N VAL A 3 18.23 15.88 -23.89
CA VAL A 3 19.22 15.75 -24.95
C VAL A 3 18.69 16.48 -26.17
N ASP A 4 19.37 17.55 -26.57
CA ASP A 4 19.06 18.26 -27.81
C ASP A 4 19.61 17.46 -29.00
N VAL A 5 18.71 17.03 -29.89
CA VAL A 5 19.08 16.22 -31.05
C VAL A 5 19.76 17.10 -32.10
N PRO A 6 21.01 16.82 -32.51
CA PRO A 6 21.69 17.62 -33.53
C PRO A 6 20.92 17.64 -34.86
N ALA A 7 20.87 18.82 -35.49
CA ALA A 7 20.21 18.97 -36.79
C ALA A 7 20.79 18.00 -37.83
N GLY A 8 19.92 17.24 -38.50
CA GLY A 8 20.31 16.25 -39.51
C GLY A 8 20.74 14.88 -38.97
N ALA A 9 20.76 14.67 -37.64
CA ALA A 9 21.00 13.36 -37.06
C ALA A 9 19.91 12.36 -37.46
N LYS A 10 20.32 11.17 -37.92
CA LYS A 10 19.41 10.07 -38.31
C LYS A 10 19.22 9.01 -37.22
N ALA A 11 20.14 8.96 -36.27
CA ALA A 11 20.15 8.07 -35.13
C ALA A 11 20.88 8.76 -33.96
N LEU A 12 20.53 8.37 -32.74
CA LEU A 12 21.18 8.82 -31.51
C LEU A 12 21.41 7.58 -30.64
N ASP A 13 22.68 7.30 -30.34
CA ASP A 13 23.07 6.29 -29.36
C ASP A 13 23.37 7.00 -28.04
N VAL A 14 22.62 6.65 -26.99
CA VAL A 14 22.79 7.24 -25.66
C VAL A 14 23.24 6.18 -24.68
N GLU A 15 24.37 6.42 -24.03
CA GLU A 15 24.89 5.57 -22.96
C GLU A 15 24.86 6.35 -21.64
N PHE A 16 24.31 5.73 -20.59
CA PHE A 16 24.38 6.26 -19.24
C PHE A 16 24.36 5.12 -18.23
N GLN A 17 24.79 5.43 -17.01
CA GLN A 17 24.77 4.51 -15.89
C GLN A 17 23.71 4.95 -14.88
N PHE A 18 22.89 4.01 -14.44
CA PHE A 18 22.00 4.20 -13.30
C PHE A 18 22.65 3.56 -12.07
N LEU A 19 22.79 4.34 -11.00
CA LEU A 19 23.33 3.86 -9.73
C LEU A 19 22.16 3.70 -8.75
N SER A 20 21.86 2.46 -8.37
CA SER A 20 20.88 2.18 -7.31
C SER A 20 21.29 2.87 -6.01
N ALA A 21 20.30 3.30 -5.23
CA ALA A 21 20.55 3.66 -3.84
C ALA A 21 21.24 2.51 -3.10
N THR A 22 22.12 2.85 -2.17
CA THR A 22 22.84 1.92 -1.28
C THR A 22 22.37 2.00 0.17
N LYS A 23 21.56 3.02 0.47
CA LYS A 23 20.92 3.27 1.77
C LYS A 23 19.54 3.88 1.53
N ALA A 24 18.62 3.64 2.46
CA ALA A 24 17.22 4.04 2.32
C ALA A 24 17.00 5.57 2.23
N ASP A 25 17.91 6.37 2.79
CA ASP A 25 17.87 7.84 2.73
C ASP A 25 18.30 8.42 1.37
N GLN A 26 18.89 7.60 0.49
CA GLN A 26 19.27 7.98 -0.88
C GLN A 26 18.14 7.72 -1.91
N GLY A 27 17.13 6.95 -1.52
CA GLY A 27 16.09 6.43 -2.40
C GLY A 27 15.90 4.93 -2.22
N ARG A 28 15.11 4.33 -3.11
CA ARG A 28 14.84 2.89 -3.06
C ARG A 28 16.05 2.09 -3.55
N ILE A 29 16.50 1.13 -2.75
CA ILE A 29 17.49 0.13 -3.17
C ILE A 29 16.78 -0.84 -4.13
N VAL A 30 17.22 -0.92 -5.38
CA VAL A 30 16.56 -1.71 -6.43
C VAL A 30 17.41 -2.91 -6.91
N ALA A 31 18.64 -3.03 -6.42
CA ALA A 31 19.53 -4.15 -6.73
C ALA A 31 20.27 -4.64 -5.48
N THR A 32 20.39 -5.96 -5.36
CA THR A 32 21.17 -6.68 -4.34
C THR A 32 22.13 -7.65 -5.04
N PRO A 33 23.04 -8.34 -4.31
CA PRO A 33 23.88 -9.38 -4.89
C PRO A 33 23.11 -10.57 -5.50
N THR A 34 21.83 -10.73 -5.17
CA THR A 34 20.99 -11.90 -5.49
C THR A 34 19.75 -11.58 -6.30
N MET A 35 19.35 -10.31 -6.40
CA MET A 35 18.09 -9.89 -7.02
C MET A 35 18.13 -8.45 -7.56
N ILE A 36 17.29 -8.15 -8.54
CA ILE A 36 17.05 -6.81 -9.08
C ILE A 36 15.55 -6.61 -9.36
N SER A 37 15.02 -5.46 -8.92
CA SER A 37 13.74 -4.90 -9.34
C SER A 37 14.04 -3.82 -10.38
N LEU A 38 14.02 -4.23 -11.65
CA LEU A 38 14.36 -3.37 -12.79
C LEU A 38 13.11 -2.61 -13.23
N GLN A 39 13.16 -1.29 -13.09
CA GLN A 39 12.07 -0.39 -13.45
C GLN A 39 12.47 0.41 -14.71
N PRO A 40 11.89 0.13 -15.89
CA PRO A 40 12.33 0.73 -17.16
C PRO A 40 12.25 2.26 -17.18
N ASN A 41 11.37 2.88 -16.40
CA ASN A 41 11.30 4.34 -16.22
C ASN A 41 12.61 4.96 -15.68
N SER A 42 13.43 4.20 -14.95
CA SER A 42 14.70 4.68 -14.38
C SER A 42 15.91 4.50 -15.32
N VAL A 43 15.75 3.69 -16.38
CA VAL A 43 16.84 3.26 -17.27
C VAL A 43 16.51 3.42 -18.75
N SER A 44 15.57 4.31 -19.09
CA SER A 44 15.21 4.61 -20.47
C SER A 44 15.00 6.10 -20.70
N LEU A 45 15.10 6.50 -21.96
CA LEU A 45 14.75 7.83 -22.45
C LEU A 45 13.72 7.66 -23.59
N TYR A 46 12.86 8.65 -23.77
CA TYR A 46 11.90 8.68 -24.89
C TYR A 46 11.89 10.06 -25.56
N PRO A 47 11.57 10.13 -26.86
CA PRO A 47 11.45 11.40 -27.56
C PRO A 47 10.28 12.22 -27.00
N ALA A 48 10.59 13.43 -26.55
CA ALA A 48 9.60 14.39 -26.08
C ALA A 48 8.70 14.91 -27.23
N GLY A 49 7.48 15.33 -26.90
CA GLY A 49 6.54 15.92 -27.88
C GLY A 49 5.59 14.92 -28.56
N TYR A 50 5.67 13.64 -28.19
CA TYR A 50 4.77 12.59 -28.67
C TYR A 50 3.96 12.02 -27.51
N TYR A 51 2.79 11.47 -27.83
CA TYR A 51 2.07 10.66 -26.85
C TYR A 51 2.88 9.38 -26.62
N THR A 52 3.15 9.03 -25.37
CA THR A 52 4.04 7.89 -25.03
C THR A 52 3.54 6.57 -25.62
N ARG A 53 2.22 6.40 -25.73
CA ARG A 53 1.56 5.27 -26.40
C ARG A 53 1.87 5.13 -27.90
N GLN A 54 2.41 6.16 -28.54
CA GLN A 54 2.77 6.15 -29.97
C GLN A 54 4.25 5.84 -30.22
N ILE A 55 5.05 5.70 -29.17
CA ILE A 55 6.50 5.50 -29.27
C ILE A 55 6.77 3.99 -29.18
N PRO A 56 7.11 3.30 -30.28
CA PRO A 56 7.51 1.90 -30.22
C PRO A 56 8.90 1.76 -29.60
N VAL A 57 9.06 0.76 -28.75
CA VAL A 57 10.30 0.49 -28.02
C VAL A 57 10.51 -1.00 -27.89
N GLN A 58 11.76 -1.42 -27.97
CA GLN A 58 12.19 -2.77 -27.65
C GLN A 58 13.30 -2.71 -26.60
N MET A 59 13.16 -3.51 -25.56
CA MET A 59 14.16 -3.62 -24.50
C MET A 59 14.89 -4.96 -24.59
N ASN A 60 16.19 -4.93 -24.36
CA ASN A 60 17.03 -6.12 -24.21
C ASN A 60 17.78 -6.01 -22.89
N VAL A 61 17.71 -7.05 -22.07
CA VAL A 61 18.39 -7.07 -20.76
C VAL A 61 19.27 -8.29 -20.65
N LYS A 62 20.54 -8.11 -20.31
CA LYS A 62 21.45 -9.22 -19.98
C LYS A 62 21.53 -9.34 -18.47
N PHE A 63 21.06 -10.46 -17.93
CA PHE A 63 21.17 -10.78 -16.50
C PHE A 63 22.41 -11.64 -16.21
N PRO A 64 22.92 -11.63 -14.97
CA PRO A 64 24.02 -12.49 -14.56
C PRO A 64 23.76 -13.98 -14.80
N ALA A 65 24.83 -14.77 -14.93
CA ALA A 65 24.71 -16.22 -15.08
C ALA A 65 23.94 -16.86 -13.91
N GLY A 66 23.01 -17.77 -14.24
CA GLY A 66 22.18 -18.48 -13.28
C GLY A 66 20.97 -17.69 -12.76
N TRP A 67 20.75 -16.46 -13.22
CA TRP A 67 19.56 -15.69 -12.86
C TRP A 67 18.40 -16.00 -13.81
N THR A 68 17.18 -15.93 -13.26
CA THR A 68 15.93 -15.91 -14.03
C THR A 68 15.22 -14.58 -13.83
N ALA A 69 14.27 -14.25 -14.71
CA ALA A 69 13.54 -13.00 -14.69
C ALA A 69 12.06 -13.21 -15.04
N ALA A 70 11.19 -12.39 -14.45
CA ALA A 70 9.76 -12.34 -14.72
C ALA A 70 9.30 -10.90 -14.95
N GLY A 71 8.36 -10.71 -15.88
CA GLY A 71 7.78 -9.42 -16.24
C GLY A 71 6.63 -9.62 -17.25
N ALA A 72 5.76 -8.62 -17.37
CA ALA A 72 4.53 -8.71 -18.17
C ALA A 72 4.79 -8.74 -19.69
N ILE A 73 5.87 -8.12 -20.17
CA ILE A 73 6.24 -8.17 -21.59
C ILE A 73 6.91 -9.52 -21.88
N PRO A 74 6.38 -10.31 -22.84
CA PRO A 74 7.01 -11.57 -23.21
C PRO A 74 8.43 -11.36 -23.74
N SER A 75 9.34 -12.29 -23.43
CA SER A 75 10.72 -12.22 -23.89
C SER A 75 11.19 -13.54 -24.50
N ARG A 76 12.14 -13.44 -25.42
CA ARG A 76 12.95 -14.56 -25.91
C ARG A 76 14.28 -14.59 -25.16
N VAL A 77 14.58 -15.71 -24.53
CA VAL A 77 15.82 -15.89 -23.76
C VAL A 77 16.88 -16.54 -24.63
N THR A 78 18.07 -15.94 -24.66
CA THR A 78 19.26 -16.51 -25.31
C THR A 78 20.37 -16.65 -24.29
N GLN A 79 20.89 -17.87 -24.13
CA GLN A 79 22.02 -18.14 -23.24
C GLN A 79 23.32 -17.67 -23.90
N GLY A 80 24.22 -17.06 -23.12
CA GLY A 80 25.52 -16.60 -23.61
C GLY A 80 26.61 -16.64 -22.53
N ALA A 81 27.83 -16.34 -22.93
CA ALA A 81 28.95 -16.22 -22.00
C ALA A 81 28.67 -15.08 -20.99
N GLY A 82 28.67 -15.43 -19.71
CA GLY A 82 28.44 -14.49 -18.60
C GLY A 82 26.97 -14.22 -18.27
N GLY A 83 26.01 -14.93 -18.87
CA GLY A 83 24.59 -14.85 -18.49
C GLY A 83 23.61 -14.92 -19.65
N ALA A 84 22.32 -14.78 -19.33
CA ALA A 84 21.23 -14.87 -20.29
C ALA A 84 20.77 -13.48 -20.73
N THR A 85 20.56 -13.30 -22.04
CA THR A 85 19.94 -12.10 -22.61
C THR A 85 18.46 -12.35 -22.86
N TYR A 86 17.62 -11.47 -22.31
CA TYR A 86 16.18 -11.44 -22.47
C TYR A 86 15.83 -10.35 -23.48
N ALA A 87 15.42 -10.77 -24.67
CA ALA A 87 14.94 -9.87 -25.72
C ALA A 87 13.41 -9.75 -25.62
N TYR A 88 12.93 -8.65 -25.07
CA TYR A 88 11.52 -8.41 -24.87
C TYR A 88 10.84 -8.07 -26.21
N GLN A 89 9.56 -8.44 -26.35
CA GLN A 89 8.76 -8.06 -27.50
C GLN A 89 8.64 -6.53 -27.58
N GLN A 90 8.53 -6.00 -28.80
CA GLN A 90 8.31 -4.58 -29.00
C GLN A 90 6.95 -4.18 -28.40
N ALA A 91 6.95 -3.11 -27.60
CA ALA A 91 5.76 -2.51 -27.02
C ALA A 91 5.76 -1.00 -27.29
N ASN A 92 4.71 -0.28 -26.90
CA ASN A 92 4.80 1.18 -26.81
C ASN A 92 5.49 1.60 -25.49
N TYR A 93 5.94 2.85 -25.40
CA TYR A 93 6.73 3.32 -24.26
C TYR A 93 5.94 3.33 -22.95
N GLU A 94 4.64 3.62 -23.00
CA GLU A 94 3.76 3.55 -21.84
C GLU A 94 3.69 2.12 -21.27
N VAL A 95 3.50 1.12 -22.13
CA VAL A 95 3.53 -0.30 -21.72
C VAL A 95 4.90 -0.71 -21.18
N LEU A 96 5.99 -0.21 -21.78
CA LEU A 96 7.35 -0.52 -21.31
C LEU A 96 7.58 -0.06 -19.87
N VAL A 97 7.28 1.21 -19.56
CA VAL A 97 7.55 1.76 -18.23
C VAL A 97 6.58 1.27 -17.16
N ASP A 98 5.39 0.81 -17.57
CA ASP A 98 4.42 0.13 -16.71
C ASP A 98 4.64 -1.41 -16.67
N SER A 99 5.78 -1.92 -17.15
CA SER A 99 6.09 -3.36 -17.12
C SER A 99 7.46 -3.60 -16.48
N PRO A 100 7.58 -3.49 -15.14
CA PRO A 100 8.82 -3.79 -14.44
C PRO A 100 9.22 -5.27 -14.56
N ILE A 101 10.48 -5.55 -14.22
CA ILE A 101 11.06 -6.88 -14.27
C ILE A 101 11.68 -7.19 -12.92
N LEU A 102 11.23 -8.29 -12.31
CA LEU A 102 11.87 -8.85 -11.14
C LEU A 102 12.74 -10.02 -11.59
N ALA A 103 14.03 -9.96 -11.28
CA ALA A 103 14.99 -10.99 -11.65
C ALA A 103 15.90 -11.31 -10.49
N GLY A 104 16.37 -12.56 -10.39
CA GLY A 104 17.22 -12.98 -9.30
C GLY A 104 17.76 -14.38 -9.47
N ARG A 105 18.68 -14.74 -8.57
CA ARG A 105 19.33 -16.06 -8.54
C ARG A 105 18.37 -17.17 -8.09
N TYR A 106 17.47 -16.86 -7.17
CA TYR A 106 16.50 -17.81 -6.63
C TYR A 106 15.09 -17.32 -6.97
N GLY A 107 14.50 -17.93 -7.99
CA GLY A 107 13.16 -17.61 -8.46
C GLY A 107 12.28 -18.85 -8.56
N LYS A 108 10.99 -18.71 -8.25
CA LYS A 108 9.98 -19.74 -8.45
C LYS A 108 8.67 -19.12 -8.92
N THR A 109 8.04 -19.77 -9.91
CA THR A 109 6.77 -19.34 -10.48
C THR A 109 5.68 -20.36 -10.19
N TRP A 110 4.51 -19.88 -9.77
CA TRP A 110 3.29 -20.67 -9.67
C TRP A 110 2.22 -20.08 -10.57
N ALA A 111 1.58 -20.92 -11.39
CA ALA A 111 0.39 -20.52 -12.12
C ALA A 111 -0.80 -20.43 -11.15
N LEU A 112 -1.40 -19.25 -11.05
CA LEU A 112 -2.60 -19.02 -10.23
C LEU A 112 -3.89 -19.20 -11.04
N SER A 113 -3.82 -18.86 -12.33
CA SER A 113 -4.87 -19.12 -13.32
C SER A 113 -4.22 -19.24 -14.71
N PRO A 114 -4.96 -19.53 -15.79
CA PRO A 114 -4.39 -19.51 -17.15
C PRO A 114 -3.76 -18.17 -17.56
N ARG A 115 -4.18 -17.05 -16.94
CA ARG A 115 -3.70 -15.69 -17.27
C ARG A 115 -2.85 -15.07 -16.17
N VAL A 116 -2.75 -15.68 -14.98
CA VAL A 116 -2.11 -15.03 -13.82
C VAL A 116 -1.04 -15.94 -13.23
N ASN A 117 0.17 -15.42 -13.04
CA ASN A 117 1.22 -16.11 -12.29
C ASN A 117 1.64 -15.33 -11.05
N LEU A 118 2.11 -16.10 -10.07
CA LEU A 118 2.89 -15.62 -8.95
C LEU A 118 4.36 -15.92 -9.18
N ASN A 119 5.16 -14.89 -9.45
CA ASN A 119 6.60 -14.99 -9.62
C ASN A 119 7.29 -14.47 -8.36
N VAL A 120 7.99 -15.36 -7.66
CA VAL A 120 8.61 -15.03 -6.37
C VAL A 120 10.11 -15.15 -6.48
N PHE A 121 10.81 -14.12 -6.03
CA PHE A 121 12.26 -14.09 -5.91
C PHE A 121 12.66 -13.79 -4.47
N ALA A 122 13.72 -14.44 -4.00
CA ALA A 122 14.18 -14.29 -2.61
C ALA A 122 15.70 -14.31 -2.53
N ASP A 123 16.25 -13.78 -1.44
CA ASP A 123 17.69 -13.85 -1.19
C ASP A 123 18.16 -15.25 -0.74
N ASP A 124 17.26 -16.03 -0.14
CA ASP A 124 17.50 -17.40 0.31
C ASP A 124 16.43 -18.33 -0.31
N PRO A 125 16.82 -19.41 -1.01
CA PRO A 125 15.87 -20.33 -1.64
C PRO A 125 14.89 -21.01 -0.66
N LYS A 126 15.20 -21.05 0.65
CA LYS A 126 14.25 -21.58 1.66
C LYS A 126 12.94 -20.78 1.71
N GLU A 127 12.99 -19.49 1.39
CA GLU A 127 11.82 -18.60 1.39
C GLU A 127 10.81 -18.98 0.29
N LEU A 128 11.21 -19.82 -0.68
CA LEU A 128 10.36 -20.28 -1.79
C LEU A 128 9.56 -21.57 -1.47
N ALA A 129 9.60 -22.01 -0.20
CA ALA A 129 8.93 -23.20 0.29
C ALA A 129 7.44 -22.97 0.60
N ALA A 130 6.67 -22.49 -0.39
CA ALA A 130 5.22 -22.34 -0.26
C ALA A 130 4.51 -23.71 -0.19
N THR A 131 3.56 -23.86 0.73
CA THR A 131 2.70 -25.06 0.81
C THR A 131 1.59 -25.01 -0.26
N PRO A 132 1.00 -26.16 -0.63
CA PRO A 132 -0.15 -26.19 -1.53
C PRO A 132 -1.32 -25.31 -1.07
N GLU A 133 -1.61 -25.27 0.23
CA GLU A 133 -2.71 -24.49 0.81
C GLU A 133 -2.46 -22.98 0.69
N GLN A 134 -1.20 -22.56 0.86
CA GLN A 134 -0.80 -21.16 0.67
C GLN A 134 -0.98 -20.74 -0.78
N ILE A 135 -0.52 -21.56 -1.74
CA ILE A 135 -0.72 -21.29 -3.18
C ILE A 135 -2.21 -21.30 -3.54
N ALA A 136 -3.00 -22.22 -2.98
CA ALA A 136 -4.45 -22.27 -3.17
C ALA A 136 -5.15 -20.99 -2.68
N ALA A 137 -4.65 -20.34 -1.62
CA ALA A 137 -5.16 -19.03 -1.19
C ALA A 137 -4.92 -17.93 -2.24
N HIS A 138 -3.76 -17.93 -2.90
CA HIS A 138 -3.45 -17.01 -4.00
C HIS A 138 -4.28 -17.30 -5.25
N GLN A 139 -4.54 -18.57 -5.56
CA GLN A 139 -5.48 -18.95 -6.62
C GLN A 139 -6.89 -18.43 -6.34
N ARG A 140 -7.39 -18.61 -5.11
CA ARG A 140 -8.69 -18.07 -4.69
C ARG A 140 -8.74 -16.56 -4.75
N LEU A 141 -7.65 -15.85 -4.47
CA LEU A 141 -7.59 -14.39 -4.66
C LEU A 141 -7.90 -14.02 -6.11
N VAL A 142 -7.23 -14.67 -7.07
CA VAL A 142 -7.48 -14.43 -8.49
C VAL A 142 -8.93 -14.74 -8.84
N ASP A 143 -9.44 -15.91 -8.44
CA ASP A 143 -10.82 -16.32 -8.71
C ASP A 143 -11.85 -15.35 -8.14
N GLN A 144 -11.67 -14.89 -6.90
CA GLN A 144 -12.59 -13.97 -6.24
C GLN A 144 -12.56 -12.59 -6.89
N SER A 145 -11.40 -12.12 -7.33
CA SER A 145 -11.26 -10.82 -8.01
C SER A 145 -11.95 -10.85 -9.38
N VAL A 146 -11.72 -11.89 -10.18
CA VAL A 146 -12.40 -12.06 -11.47
C VAL A 146 -13.91 -12.21 -11.28
N LYS A 147 -14.34 -12.98 -10.28
CA LYS A 147 -15.76 -13.08 -9.93
C LYS A 147 -16.33 -11.75 -9.53
N LEU A 148 -15.64 -10.93 -8.73
CA LEU A 148 -16.10 -9.63 -8.26
C LEU A 148 -16.28 -8.64 -9.43
N PHE A 149 -15.20 -8.39 -10.18
CA PHE A 149 -15.19 -7.34 -11.20
C PHE A 149 -15.87 -7.77 -12.51
N GLY A 150 -15.86 -9.07 -12.83
CA GLY A 150 -16.52 -9.60 -14.03
C GLY A 150 -15.81 -9.36 -15.37
N ALA A 151 -14.61 -8.77 -15.33
CA ALA A 151 -13.75 -8.54 -16.50
C ALA A 151 -12.28 -8.72 -16.09
N GLN A 152 -11.39 -8.89 -17.07
CA GLN A 152 -9.93 -8.97 -16.90
C GLN A 152 -9.26 -8.08 -17.95
N HIS A 153 -8.77 -6.92 -17.51
CA HIS A 153 -8.10 -5.91 -18.34
C HIS A 153 -6.61 -6.22 -18.52
N TYR A 154 -6.28 -7.47 -18.80
CA TYR A 154 -4.92 -7.94 -19.00
C TYR A 154 -4.96 -9.28 -19.74
N ASP A 155 -4.22 -9.46 -20.82
CA ASP A 155 -4.05 -10.79 -21.44
C ASP A 155 -3.32 -11.77 -20.51
N LYS A 156 -2.35 -11.25 -19.75
CA LYS A 156 -1.56 -11.93 -18.72
C LYS A 156 -1.26 -10.96 -17.58
N TYR A 157 -1.26 -11.46 -16.34
CA TYR A 157 -0.88 -10.71 -15.15
C TYR A 157 0.26 -11.41 -14.40
N GLU A 158 1.30 -10.66 -14.05
CA GLU A 158 2.46 -11.17 -13.33
C GLU A 158 2.56 -10.51 -11.95
N PHE A 159 2.23 -11.23 -10.88
CA PHE A 159 2.66 -10.81 -9.54
C PHE A 159 4.17 -10.96 -9.45
N LEU A 160 4.89 -9.86 -9.19
CA LEU A 160 6.32 -9.83 -8.97
C LEU A 160 6.57 -9.66 -7.47
N LEU A 161 6.72 -10.78 -6.76
CA LEU A 161 6.89 -10.80 -5.31
C LEU A 161 8.36 -10.99 -4.94
N SER A 162 8.95 -9.99 -4.30
CA SER A 162 10.29 -10.10 -3.71
C SER A 162 10.17 -10.37 -2.20
N ILE A 163 10.82 -11.44 -1.72
CA ILE A 163 10.97 -11.77 -0.30
C ILE A 163 12.40 -11.41 0.13
N THR A 164 12.58 -10.25 0.75
CA THR A 164 13.90 -9.67 1.05
C THR A 164 13.81 -8.55 2.08
N ASP A 165 14.89 -8.35 2.83
CA ASP A 165 15.13 -7.18 3.69
C ASP A 165 16.26 -6.28 3.14
N GLN A 166 16.78 -6.58 1.95
CA GLN A 166 17.89 -5.87 1.29
C GLN A 166 17.41 -4.91 0.19
N LEU A 167 16.31 -5.23 -0.50
CA LEU A 167 15.65 -4.26 -1.40
C LEU A 167 14.82 -3.26 -0.60
N GLY A 168 14.70 -2.05 -1.13
CA GLY A 168 13.76 -1.09 -0.59
C GLY A 168 12.31 -1.55 -0.78
N SER A 169 11.46 -1.28 0.22
CA SER A 169 10.04 -1.64 0.21
C SER A 169 9.33 -1.08 -1.02
N ILE A 170 8.37 -1.84 -1.55
CA ILE A 170 7.51 -1.44 -2.67
C ILE A 170 6.15 -2.15 -2.56
N GLY A 171 5.12 -1.41 -2.90
CA GLY A 171 3.81 -1.89 -3.36
C GLY A 171 3.47 -0.96 -4.50
N LEU A 172 3.53 -1.49 -5.72
CA LEU A 172 3.28 -0.68 -6.90
C LEU A 172 2.53 -1.50 -7.93
N GLU A 173 1.41 -0.94 -8.34
CA GLU A 173 0.51 -1.50 -9.30
C GLU A 173 0.94 -1.17 -10.72
N HIS A 174 0.66 -2.12 -11.61
CA HIS A 174 0.80 -1.97 -13.05
C HIS A 174 -0.39 -2.63 -13.75
N HIS A 175 -0.62 -2.29 -15.01
CA HIS A 175 -1.78 -2.76 -15.75
C HIS A 175 -1.81 -4.31 -15.84
N ARG A 176 -0.62 -4.91 -16.03
CA ARG A 176 -0.42 -6.33 -16.28
C ARG A 176 0.56 -6.99 -15.29
N SER A 177 0.88 -6.31 -14.20
CA SER A 177 1.76 -6.83 -13.15
C SER A 177 1.63 -6.02 -11.86
N SER A 178 2.28 -6.47 -10.79
CA SER A 178 2.56 -5.58 -9.65
C SER A 178 3.90 -5.92 -9.02
N GLU A 179 4.59 -4.90 -8.50
CA GLU A 179 5.79 -5.06 -7.68
C GLU A 179 5.38 -5.14 -6.21
N ASN A 180 5.73 -6.26 -5.56
CA ASN A 180 5.30 -6.55 -4.21
C ASN A 180 6.52 -6.89 -3.35
N GLY A 181 6.87 -6.02 -2.41
CA GLY A 181 8.00 -6.21 -1.48
C GLY A 181 7.54 -6.67 -0.10
N VAL A 182 7.98 -7.85 0.32
CA VAL A 182 7.72 -8.39 1.66
C VAL A 182 9.02 -8.82 2.34
N ASN A 183 9.01 -8.80 3.67
CA ASN A 183 10.13 -9.28 4.47
C ASN A 183 10.24 -10.82 4.41
N PRO A 184 11.41 -11.39 4.74
CA PRO A 184 11.58 -12.82 4.97
C PRO A 184 10.52 -13.39 5.91
N GLY A 185 10.10 -14.63 5.67
CA GLY A 185 9.03 -15.30 6.41
C GLY A 185 7.68 -15.35 5.70
N TYR A 186 7.53 -14.80 4.49
CA TYR A 186 6.23 -14.75 3.80
C TYR A 186 5.55 -16.12 3.75
N PHE A 187 6.22 -17.15 3.22
CA PHE A 187 5.70 -18.52 3.17
C PHE A 187 6.09 -19.37 4.38
N ILE A 188 7.31 -19.21 4.89
CA ILE A 188 7.85 -20.10 5.94
C ILE A 188 7.42 -19.72 7.36
N ASP A 189 6.89 -18.51 7.55
CA ASP A 189 6.33 -18.00 8.82
C ASP A 189 4.95 -17.37 8.60
N TRP A 190 4.12 -18.10 7.86
CA TRP A 190 2.80 -17.69 7.35
C TRP A 190 1.85 -17.10 8.39
N GLU A 191 1.88 -17.61 9.63
CA GLU A 191 1.00 -17.14 10.70
C GLU A 191 1.40 -15.75 11.21
N ASN A 192 2.70 -15.44 11.23
CA ASN A 192 3.25 -14.18 11.71
C ASN A 192 3.42 -13.14 10.61
N SER A 193 3.47 -13.55 9.33
CA SER A 193 3.61 -12.65 8.16
C SER A 193 2.31 -11.96 7.73
N VAL A 194 1.22 -12.14 8.50
CA VAL A 194 -0.14 -11.72 8.10
C VAL A 194 -0.30 -10.25 7.71
N THR A 195 0.43 -9.36 8.38
CA THR A 195 0.28 -7.90 8.20
C THR A 195 0.75 -7.41 6.83
N ARG A 196 1.53 -8.21 6.10
CA ARG A 196 2.03 -7.89 4.75
C ARG A 196 1.23 -8.56 3.64
N ARG A 197 0.34 -9.49 3.96
CA ARG A 197 -0.42 -10.26 2.94
C ARG A 197 -1.56 -9.50 2.27
N ASN A 198 -1.97 -8.35 2.83
CA ASN A 198 -2.92 -7.44 2.18
C ASN A 198 -2.36 -6.82 0.88
N LEU A 199 -1.03 -6.80 0.73
CA LEU A 199 -0.35 -6.18 -0.41
C LEU A 199 -0.83 -6.74 -1.75
N LEU A 200 -0.75 -8.05 -1.96
CA LEU A 200 -1.17 -8.66 -3.24
C LEU A 200 -2.64 -8.38 -3.62
N PRO A 201 -3.64 -8.56 -2.74
CA PRO A 201 -5.02 -8.21 -3.07
C PRO A 201 -5.23 -6.72 -3.35
N HIS A 202 -4.49 -5.83 -2.67
CA HIS A 202 -4.49 -4.39 -2.97
C HIS A 202 -3.94 -4.14 -4.38
N GLU A 203 -2.69 -4.55 -4.63
CA GLU A 203 -2.04 -4.28 -5.91
C GLU A 203 -2.74 -4.94 -7.11
N PHE A 204 -3.37 -6.10 -6.90
CA PHE A 204 -4.12 -6.76 -7.97
C PHE A 204 -5.39 -6.01 -8.35
N THR A 205 -6.08 -5.45 -7.36
CA THR A 205 -7.31 -4.67 -7.58
C THR A 205 -7.02 -3.49 -8.50
N HIS A 206 -5.83 -2.91 -8.42
CA HIS A 206 -5.48 -1.77 -9.24
C HIS A 206 -5.45 -2.01 -10.74
N SER A 207 -5.37 -3.27 -11.18
CA SER A 207 -5.56 -3.60 -12.59
C SER A 207 -6.91 -3.07 -13.11
N TRP A 208 -7.95 -3.14 -12.26
CA TRP A 208 -9.27 -2.58 -12.52
C TRP A 208 -9.37 -1.10 -12.14
N ASP A 209 -8.95 -0.75 -10.92
CA ASP A 209 -9.09 0.60 -10.35
C ASP A 209 -7.75 1.34 -10.28
N GLY A 210 -7.57 2.30 -11.17
CA GLY A 210 -6.37 3.11 -11.31
C GLY A 210 -5.64 2.87 -12.62
N LYS A 211 -5.44 1.60 -13.01
CA LYS A 211 -4.79 1.24 -14.27
C LYS A 211 -5.76 1.22 -15.44
N PHE A 212 -6.82 0.40 -15.40
CA PHE A 212 -7.87 0.41 -16.42
C PHE A 212 -8.84 1.58 -16.24
N ARG A 213 -9.56 1.66 -15.11
CA ARG A 213 -10.38 2.83 -14.78
C ARG A 213 -9.51 3.88 -14.10
N ARG A 214 -9.32 5.04 -14.74
CA ARG A 214 -8.44 6.09 -14.21
C ARG A 214 -9.19 7.41 -14.02
N GLY A 215 -8.85 8.20 -12.99
CA GLY A 215 -9.35 9.56 -12.87
C GLY A 215 -9.00 10.38 -14.12
N ALA A 216 -9.95 11.17 -14.63
CA ALA A 216 -9.78 11.92 -15.87
C ALA A 216 -8.64 12.96 -15.81
N ASP A 217 -8.37 13.49 -14.63
CA ASP A 217 -7.30 14.46 -14.36
C ASP A 217 -5.96 13.81 -13.97
N LEU A 218 -5.96 12.48 -13.74
CA LEU A 218 -4.75 11.67 -13.55
C LEU A 218 -4.19 11.17 -14.89
N TRP A 219 -5.02 11.04 -15.91
CA TRP A 219 -4.58 10.65 -17.24
C TRP A 219 -3.70 11.72 -17.89
N THR A 220 -2.57 11.32 -18.46
CA THR A 220 -1.62 12.23 -19.13
C THR A 220 -1.14 11.64 -20.45
N PRO A 221 -0.89 12.48 -21.47
CA PRO A 221 -0.37 12.01 -22.76
C PRO A 221 1.13 11.67 -22.73
N ASP A 222 1.86 12.27 -21.79
CA ASP A 222 3.29 12.06 -21.56
C ASP A 222 3.67 12.27 -20.09
N PHE A 223 4.89 11.88 -19.71
CA PHE A 223 5.38 11.97 -18.33
C PHE A 223 5.96 13.34 -17.94
N ARG A 224 5.81 14.37 -18.80
CA ARG A 224 6.15 15.77 -18.46
C ARG A 224 4.90 16.57 -18.08
N THR A 225 3.74 16.09 -18.50
CA THR A 225 2.44 16.66 -18.16
C THR A 225 2.15 16.36 -16.69
N PRO A 226 1.92 17.38 -15.85
CA PRO A 226 1.58 17.15 -14.44
C PRO A 226 0.25 16.41 -14.29
N MET A 227 0.27 15.37 -13.46
CA MET A 227 -0.92 14.63 -13.04
C MET A 227 -1.70 15.38 -11.95
N ARG A 228 -3.00 15.09 -11.83
CA ARG A 228 -3.85 15.54 -10.71
C ARG A 228 -4.54 14.34 -10.07
N ASP A 229 -4.63 14.40 -8.76
CA ASP A 229 -4.95 13.26 -7.91
C ASP A 229 -6.35 13.37 -7.28
N SER A 230 -7.24 14.18 -7.87
CA SER A 230 -8.50 14.61 -7.22
C SER A 230 -9.42 13.45 -6.85
N LEU A 231 -9.28 12.30 -7.49
CA LEU A 231 -10.09 11.09 -7.28
C LEU A 231 -9.32 9.92 -6.64
N LEU A 232 -8.19 10.17 -5.94
CA LEU A 232 -7.47 9.11 -5.23
C LEU A 232 -8.31 8.41 -4.15
N TRP A 233 -9.37 9.02 -3.62
CA TRP A 233 -10.29 8.33 -2.71
C TRP A 233 -11.11 7.22 -3.41
N VAL A 234 -11.24 7.27 -4.74
CA VAL A 234 -11.73 6.16 -5.56
C VAL A 234 -10.57 5.22 -5.83
N TYR A 235 -9.56 5.68 -6.58
CA TYR A 235 -8.38 4.90 -6.98
C TYR A 235 -7.80 4.09 -5.81
N GLU A 236 -7.42 4.76 -4.74
CA GLU A 236 -6.70 4.17 -3.60
C GLU A 236 -7.64 3.84 -2.46
N GLY A 237 -8.63 4.69 -2.18
CA GLY A 237 -9.59 4.43 -1.12
C GLY A 237 -10.48 3.22 -1.39
N GLN A 238 -10.91 3.03 -2.64
CA GLN A 238 -11.71 1.87 -3.02
C GLN A 238 -10.83 0.63 -3.23
N THR A 239 -9.63 0.77 -3.76
CA THR A 239 -8.67 -0.34 -3.83
C THR A 239 -8.31 -0.84 -2.43
N GLN A 240 -8.09 0.05 -1.46
CA GLN A 240 -7.90 -0.32 -0.05
C GLN A 240 -9.09 -1.12 0.47
N PHE A 241 -10.33 -0.67 0.20
CA PHE A 241 -11.55 -1.39 0.55
C PHE A 241 -11.57 -2.81 -0.04
N TRP A 242 -11.32 -2.94 -1.34
CA TRP A 242 -11.30 -4.23 -2.03
C TRP A 242 -10.15 -5.12 -1.58
N GLY A 243 -8.98 -4.57 -1.27
CA GLY A 243 -7.84 -5.31 -0.74
C GLY A 243 -8.22 -6.08 0.53
N TYR A 244 -8.89 -5.42 1.48
CA TYR A 244 -9.37 -6.07 2.70
C TYR A 244 -10.56 -7.02 2.47
N VAL A 245 -11.44 -6.74 1.53
CA VAL A 245 -12.53 -7.66 1.17
C VAL A 245 -11.98 -8.93 0.51
N LEU A 246 -11.08 -8.79 -0.45
CA LEU A 246 -10.52 -9.89 -1.24
C LEU A 246 -9.52 -10.73 -0.44
N GLN A 247 -8.74 -10.15 0.47
CA GLN A 247 -7.89 -10.95 1.36
C GLN A 247 -8.73 -11.92 2.22
N ALA A 248 -9.92 -11.48 2.67
CA ALA A 248 -10.81 -12.27 3.50
C ALA A 248 -11.57 -13.31 2.66
N ARG A 249 -12.11 -12.91 1.50
CA ARG A 249 -12.82 -13.83 0.57
C ARG A 249 -11.91 -14.94 0.04
N SER A 250 -10.62 -14.66 -0.16
CA SER A 250 -9.63 -15.65 -0.60
C SER A 250 -9.09 -16.52 0.53
N GLY A 251 -9.18 -16.05 1.77
CA GLY A 251 -8.56 -16.69 2.93
C GLY A 251 -7.04 -16.51 2.97
N ILE A 252 -6.46 -15.61 2.17
CA ILE A 252 -5.06 -15.21 2.32
C ILE A 252 -4.84 -14.59 3.70
N VAL A 253 -5.81 -13.80 4.18
CA VAL A 253 -5.88 -13.36 5.58
C VAL A 253 -7.17 -13.92 6.18
N SER A 254 -7.09 -14.39 7.42
CA SER A 254 -8.27 -14.92 8.11
C SER A 254 -9.33 -13.84 8.31
N LYS A 255 -10.59 -14.23 8.48
CA LYS A 255 -11.66 -13.29 8.82
C LYS A 255 -11.34 -12.51 10.10
N GLN A 256 -10.82 -13.18 11.12
CA GLN A 256 -10.50 -12.54 12.41
C GLN A 256 -9.35 -11.54 12.25
N ASP A 257 -8.23 -11.93 11.62
CA ASP A 257 -7.12 -10.99 11.38
C ASP A 257 -7.55 -9.80 10.51
N THR A 258 -8.52 -9.99 9.60
CA THR A 258 -9.10 -8.89 8.81
C THR A 258 -9.93 -7.93 9.68
N LEU A 259 -10.77 -8.46 10.58
CA LEU A 259 -11.54 -7.65 11.53
C LEU A 259 -10.62 -6.91 12.50
N ASP A 260 -9.55 -7.56 12.97
CA ASP A 260 -8.55 -6.94 13.82
C ASP A 260 -7.80 -5.81 13.10
N ALA A 261 -7.50 -5.98 11.80
CA ALA A 261 -6.91 -4.93 10.98
C ALA A 261 -7.87 -3.73 10.83
N TYR A 262 -9.16 -3.98 10.58
CA TYR A 262 -10.17 -2.93 10.58
C TYR A 262 -10.28 -2.22 11.92
N ALA A 263 -10.28 -2.97 13.04
CA ALA A 263 -10.31 -2.37 14.37
C ALA A 263 -9.11 -1.43 14.59
N GLY A 264 -7.91 -1.82 14.14
CA GLY A 264 -6.72 -0.97 14.18
C GLY A 264 -6.85 0.29 13.31
N ILE A 265 -7.45 0.19 12.13
CA ILE A 265 -7.74 1.37 11.28
C ILE A 265 -8.72 2.31 12.00
N LEU A 266 -9.85 1.79 12.47
CA LEU A 266 -10.88 2.60 13.12
C LEU A 266 -10.35 3.29 14.38
N ALA A 267 -9.59 2.56 15.21
CA ALA A 267 -9.00 3.11 16.42
C ALA A 267 -7.97 4.23 16.13
N SER A 268 -7.17 4.10 15.06
CA SER A 268 -6.25 5.17 14.64
C SER A 268 -6.98 6.48 14.31
N TYR A 269 -8.14 6.40 13.65
CA TYR A 269 -8.95 7.56 13.31
C TYR A 269 -9.81 8.09 14.47
N ASP A 270 -10.15 7.25 15.44
CA ASP A 270 -10.78 7.66 16.70
C ASP A 270 -9.80 8.48 17.57
N ALA A 271 -8.52 8.10 17.58
CA ALA A 271 -7.48 8.79 18.33
C ALA A 271 -6.95 10.06 17.64
N SER A 272 -6.88 10.06 16.29
CA SER A 272 -6.27 11.16 15.51
C SER A 272 -7.17 12.41 15.43
N LYS A 273 -6.55 13.60 15.41
CA LYS A 273 -7.25 14.89 15.44
C LYS A 273 -7.27 15.64 14.11
N GLY A 274 -6.51 15.21 13.10
CA GLY A 274 -6.36 15.96 11.84
C GLY A 274 -7.66 16.21 11.07
N ARG A 275 -8.68 15.35 11.23
CA ARG A 275 -10.02 15.54 10.65
C ARG A 275 -10.78 16.76 11.19
N GLN A 276 -10.29 17.38 12.26
CA GLN A 276 -10.87 18.61 12.80
C GLN A 276 -10.75 19.80 11.83
N TRP A 277 -9.76 19.80 10.93
CA TRP A 277 -9.48 20.96 10.08
C TRP A 277 -9.16 20.63 8.62
N ARG A 278 -8.54 19.47 8.34
CA ARG A 278 -8.15 19.10 6.98
C ARG A 278 -9.16 18.10 6.40
N PRO A 279 -9.84 18.41 5.29
CA PRO A 279 -10.82 17.51 4.68
C PRO A 279 -10.12 16.33 3.98
N LEU A 280 -10.87 15.25 3.72
CA LEU A 280 -10.32 14.04 3.06
C LEU A 280 -9.79 14.36 1.66
N VAL A 281 -10.55 15.13 0.87
CA VAL A 281 -10.16 15.47 -0.51
C VAL A 281 -8.80 16.18 -0.60
N ASP A 282 -8.41 16.96 0.42
CA ASP A 282 -7.13 17.67 0.44
C ASP A 282 -5.94 16.72 0.68
N THR A 283 -6.19 15.56 1.28
CA THR A 283 -5.12 14.58 1.54
C THR A 283 -4.58 13.96 0.26
N THR A 284 -5.32 14.01 -0.85
CA THR A 284 -4.87 13.56 -2.17
C THR A 284 -3.65 14.33 -2.69
N ASN A 285 -3.43 15.57 -2.21
CA ASN A 285 -2.25 16.37 -2.57
C ASN A 285 -1.01 16.02 -1.73
N ASP A 286 -1.14 15.21 -0.68
CA ASP A 286 -0.06 14.96 0.28
C ASP A 286 1.20 14.32 -0.35
N PRO A 287 1.09 13.34 -1.28
CA PRO A 287 2.25 12.78 -1.98
C PRO A 287 3.04 13.83 -2.76
N ILE A 288 2.36 14.82 -3.36
CA ILE A 288 2.98 15.90 -4.12
C ILE A 288 3.66 16.89 -3.17
N ILE A 289 2.97 17.31 -2.10
CA ILE A 289 3.46 18.30 -1.14
C ILE A 289 4.68 17.77 -0.38
N SER A 290 4.63 16.51 0.06
CA SER A 290 5.67 15.90 0.90
C SER A 290 6.74 15.17 0.10
N ALA A 291 6.52 14.91 -1.20
CA ALA A 291 7.29 13.96 -1.99
C ALA A 291 7.43 12.60 -1.27
N ARG A 292 6.38 12.18 -0.56
CA ARG A 292 6.31 10.98 0.31
C ARG A 292 7.46 10.88 1.33
N ARG A 293 8.08 12.01 1.71
CA ARG A 293 9.11 12.06 2.76
C ARG A 293 8.47 11.81 4.14
N PRO A 294 9.22 11.24 5.11
CA PRO A 294 8.74 11.08 6.48
C PRO A 294 8.17 12.40 7.02
N LYS A 295 6.95 12.33 7.55
CA LYS A 295 6.19 13.49 8.03
C LYS A 295 5.97 13.39 9.53
N GLY A 296 6.46 14.39 10.27
CA GLY A 296 6.15 14.55 11.69
C GLY A 296 4.67 14.92 11.90
N TRP A 297 4.11 14.58 13.05
CA TRP A 297 2.74 14.99 13.45
C TRP A 297 1.63 14.55 12.47
N SER A 298 1.72 13.36 11.88
CA SER A 298 0.70 12.84 10.95
C SER A 298 -0.69 12.75 11.59
N SER A 299 -0.80 12.47 12.88
CA SER A 299 -2.07 12.47 13.64
C SER A 299 -2.79 13.82 13.66
N TRP A 300 -2.07 14.93 13.42
CA TRP A 300 -2.61 16.29 13.29
C TRP A 300 -2.66 16.77 11.84
N GLN A 301 -1.60 16.54 11.08
CA GLN A 301 -1.48 17.04 9.72
C GLN A 301 -2.21 16.19 8.68
N ARG A 302 -2.59 14.97 9.05
CA ARG A 302 -3.00 13.89 8.13
C ARG A 302 -1.87 13.54 7.15
N SER A 303 -1.99 12.41 6.48
CA SER A 303 -1.08 11.98 5.41
C SER A 303 -1.94 11.53 4.23
N GLU A 304 -1.60 10.42 3.59
CA GLU A 304 -2.37 9.70 2.58
C GLU A 304 -3.66 9.05 3.17
N ASP A 305 -4.45 9.82 3.92
CA ASP A 305 -5.66 9.31 4.58
C ASP A 305 -6.75 8.89 3.58
N TYR A 306 -6.67 9.35 2.32
CA TYR A 306 -7.55 8.92 1.22
C TYR A 306 -7.57 7.40 1.00
N TYR A 307 -6.57 6.65 1.48
CA TYR A 307 -6.64 5.18 1.55
C TYR A 307 -7.67 4.72 2.61
N ASN A 308 -7.37 4.92 3.89
CA ASN A 308 -8.13 4.29 4.97
C ASN A 308 -9.43 5.02 5.30
N GLU A 309 -9.49 6.35 5.24
CA GLU A 309 -10.77 7.06 5.34
C GLU A 309 -11.60 6.87 4.07
N GLY A 310 -10.97 6.82 2.89
CA GLY A 310 -11.66 6.44 1.65
C GLY A 310 -12.33 5.07 1.76
N LEU A 311 -11.63 4.07 2.29
CA LEU A 311 -12.20 2.76 2.61
C LEU A 311 -13.42 2.85 3.52
N MET A 312 -13.37 3.68 4.56
CA MET A 312 -14.50 3.85 5.48
C MET A 312 -15.71 4.49 4.78
N VAL A 313 -15.48 5.46 3.89
CA VAL A 313 -16.54 6.03 3.05
C VAL A 313 -17.16 4.94 2.16
N TRP A 314 -16.35 4.09 1.53
CA TRP A 314 -16.86 2.99 0.70
C TRP A 314 -17.58 1.91 1.50
N MET A 315 -17.18 1.65 2.75
CA MET A 315 -17.91 0.77 3.67
C MET A 315 -19.30 1.34 4.01
N GLU A 316 -19.42 2.66 4.15
CA GLU A 316 -20.72 3.32 4.33
C GLU A 316 -21.57 3.27 3.05
N VAL A 317 -20.97 3.43 1.87
CA VAL A 317 -21.66 3.24 0.58
C VAL A 317 -22.21 1.80 0.47
N ASP A 318 -21.43 0.77 0.78
CA ASP A 318 -21.89 -0.63 0.78
C ASP A 318 -23.10 -0.81 1.71
N ALA A 319 -23.00 -0.31 2.95
CA ALA A 319 -24.09 -0.38 3.92
C ALA A 319 -25.36 0.30 3.40
N MET A 320 -25.23 1.48 2.79
CA MET A 320 -26.36 2.24 2.24
C MET A 320 -26.99 1.53 1.04
N LEU A 321 -26.19 0.95 0.14
CA LEU A 321 -26.68 0.15 -0.99
C LEU A 321 -27.52 -1.03 -0.47
N ARG A 322 -27.01 -1.76 0.53
CA ARG A 322 -27.73 -2.88 1.15
C ARG A 322 -29.03 -2.42 1.81
N GLN A 323 -28.96 -1.40 2.66
CA GLN A 323 -30.14 -0.92 3.41
C GLN A 323 -31.25 -0.43 2.48
N LYS A 324 -30.91 0.40 1.49
CA LYS A 324 -31.88 1.02 0.58
C LYS A 324 -32.48 0.03 -0.43
N SER A 325 -31.76 -1.02 -0.76
CA SER A 325 -32.23 -2.08 -1.68
C SER A 325 -32.88 -3.27 -0.97
N GLY A 326 -33.05 -3.23 0.36
CA GLY A 326 -33.53 -4.38 1.13
C GLY A 326 -32.60 -5.59 1.06
N GLY A 327 -31.29 -5.36 0.90
CA GLY A 327 -30.24 -6.39 0.82
C GLY A 327 -30.01 -6.98 -0.57
N THR A 328 -30.71 -6.50 -1.60
CA THR A 328 -30.61 -7.05 -2.97
C THR A 328 -29.46 -6.47 -3.79
N LYS A 329 -28.91 -5.32 -3.36
CA LYS A 329 -27.76 -4.63 -3.96
C LYS A 329 -26.65 -4.40 -2.94
N SER A 330 -25.41 -4.37 -3.42
CA SER A 330 -24.22 -4.11 -2.62
C SER A 330 -23.13 -3.41 -3.42
N ILE A 331 -22.00 -3.13 -2.80
CA ILE A 331 -20.83 -2.58 -3.48
C ILE A 331 -20.27 -3.51 -4.57
N ASP A 332 -20.56 -4.82 -4.54
CA ASP A 332 -20.24 -5.75 -5.64
C ASP A 332 -20.99 -5.37 -6.94
N ASP A 333 -22.22 -4.83 -6.85
CA ASP A 333 -22.93 -4.32 -8.03
C ASP A 333 -22.21 -3.09 -8.62
N PHE A 334 -21.65 -2.23 -7.76
CA PHE A 334 -20.83 -1.10 -8.20
C PHE A 334 -19.54 -1.60 -8.86
N ALA A 335 -18.87 -2.59 -8.27
CA ALA A 335 -17.64 -3.15 -8.84
C ALA A 335 -17.85 -3.61 -10.29
N ARG A 336 -18.91 -4.38 -10.52
CA ARG A 336 -19.27 -4.88 -11.85
C ARG A 336 -19.65 -3.76 -12.81
N ALA A 337 -20.50 -2.84 -12.38
CA ALA A 337 -21.01 -1.78 -13.25
C ALA A 337 -19.92 -0.76 -13.63
N PHE A 338 -19.01 -0.44 -12.70
CA PHE A 338 -18.02 0.62 -12.88
C PHE A 338 -16.69 0.13 -13.44
N PHE A 339 -16.21 -1.03 -13.00
CA PHE A 339 -14.91 -1.57 -13.44
C PHE A 339 -15.04 -2.74 -14.41
N GLY A 340 -16.16 -3.47 -14.44
CA GLY A 340 -16.36 -4.65 -15.29
C GLY A 340 -16.57 -4.35 -16.79
N LEU A 341 -16.10 -3.21 -17.29
CA LEU A 341 -16.30 -2.78 -18.68
C LEU A 341 -15.31 -3.48 -19.61
N LYS A 342 -15.68 -3.74 -20.87
CA LYS A 342 -14.74 -4.12 -21.95
C LYS A 342 -13.74 -5.25 -21.57
N ASP A 343 -14.24 -6.44 -21.22
CA ASP A 343 -13.37 -7.58 -20.88
C ASP A 343 -12.30 -7.84 -21.96
N GLY A 344 -11.05 -8.04 -21.53
CA GLY A 344 -9.89 -8.24 -22.39
C GLY A 344 -9.25 -6.97 -22.96
N ASP A 345 -9.90 -5.80 -22.85
CA ASP A 345 -9.29 -4.50 -23.19
C ASP A 345 -8.39 -4.05 -22.03
N TYR A 346 -7.13 -3.76 -22.31
CA TYR A 346 -6.17 -3.25 -21.32
C TYR A 346 -5.69 -1.83 -21.68
N GLY A 347 -6.52 -1.08 -22.42
CA GLY A 347 -6.42 0.37 -22.54
C GLY A 347 -6.98 1.08 -21.31
N GLU A 348 -7.09 2.40 -21.39
CA GLU A 348 -7.49 3.23 -20.25
C GLU A 348 -8.86 3.83 -20.50
N VAL A 349 -9.74 3.79 -19.50
CA VAL A 349 -11.05 4.44 -19.54
C VAL A 349 -11.11 5.42 -18.38
N THR A 350 -11.18 6.72 -18.72
CA THR A 350 -11.19 7.78 -17.71
C THR A 350 -12.55 7.92 -17.02
N TYR A 351 -12.57 8.48 -15.81
CA TYR A 351 -13.79 8.82 -15.08
C TYR A 351 -13.69 10.13 -14.31
N THR A 352 -14.85 10.73 -14.10
CA THR A 352 -15.05 11.93 -13.28
C THR A 352 -15.85 11.58 -12.01
N PHE A 353 -15.92 12.52 -11.07
CA PHE A 353 -16.81 12.40 -9.90
C PHE A 353 -18.27 12.15 -10.31
N ALA A 354 -18.73 12.79 -11.38
CA ALA A 354 -20.10 12.64 -11.87
C ALA A 354 -20.38 11.21 -12.35
N ASP A 355 -19.40 10.55 -12.98
CA ASP A 355 -19.55 9.16 -13.43
C ASP A 355 -19.69 8.20 -12.24
N VAL A 356 -18.95 8.44 -11.15
CA VAL A 356 -19.04 7.65 -9.92
C VAL A 356 -20.44 7.78 -9.31
N ALA A 357 -20.91 9.02 -9.12
CA ALA A 357 -22.22 9.30 -8.55
C ALA A 357 -23.36 8.76 -9.45
N ALA A 358 -23.26 8.93 -10.77
CA ALA A 358 -24.23 8.41 -11.73
C ALA A 358 -24.29 6.88 -11.70
N THR A 359 -23.16 6.20 -11.60
CA THR A 359 -23.11 4.74 -11.50
C THR A 359 -23.80 4.24 -10.23
N LEU A 360 -23.52 4.84 -9.08
CA LEU A 360 -24.21 4.52 -7.83
C LEU A 360 -25.73 4.75 -7.94
N ASN A 361 -26.14 5.87 -8.55
CA ASN A 361 -27.55 6.21 -8.73
C ASN A 361 -28.28 5.21 -9.65
N GLY A 362 -27.58 4.65 -10.64
CA GLY A 362 -28.10 3.59 -11.50
C GLY A 362 -28.33 2.25 -10.78
N ILE A 363 -27.63 2.01 -9.66
CA ILE A 363 -27.78 0.78 -8.85
C ILE A 363 -28.90 0.95 -7.83
N VAL A 364 -28.86 2.04 -7.07
CA VAL A 364 -29.90 2.43 -6.12
C VAL A 364 -30.09 3.94 -6.20
N PRO A 365 -31.29 4.45 -6.56
CA PRO A 365 -31.54 5.89 -6.59
C PRO A 365 -31.35 6.56 -5.22
N TYR A 366 -30.45 7.53 -5.16
CA TYR A 366 -30.17 8.36 -3.97
C TYR A 366 -29.31 9.55 -4.38
N ASP A 367 -29.25 10.60 -3.54
CA ASP A 367 -28.34 11.73 -3.74
C ASP A 367 -26.89 11.35 -3.40
N TRP A 368 -26.29 10.52 -4.24
CA TRP A 368 -24.90 10.06 -4.08
C TRP A 368 -23.90 11.20 -4.24
N ALA A 369 -24.17 12.16 -5.12
CA ALA A 369 -23.30 13.31 -5.31
C ALA A 369 -23.24 14.17 -4.05
N GLY A 370 -24.39 14.48 -3.43
CA GLY A 370 -24.45 15.22 -2.18
C GLY A 370 -23.78 14.46 -1.02
N PHE A 371 -24.08 13.17 -0.87
CA PHE A 371 -23.47 12.33 0.16
C PHE A 371 -21.94 12.25 0.05
N LEU A 372 -21.42 11.93 -1.15
CA LEU A 372 -19.98 11.82 -1.36
C LEU A 372 -19.29 13.18 -1.17
N THR A 373 -19.88 14.27 -1.68
CA THR A 373 -19.33 15.62 -1.48
C THR A 373 -19.23 15.95 0.01
N GLN A 374 -20.28 15.65 0.78
CA GLN A 374 -20.25 15.85 2.23
C GLN A 374 -19.11 15.04 2.86
N ARG A 375 -19.03 13.74 2.62
CA ARG A 375 -18.00 12.88 3.24
C ARG A 375 -16.58 13.28 2.88
N LEU A 376 -16.36 13.77 1.66
CA LEU A 376 -15.03 14.15 1.18
C LEU A 376 -14.56 15.52 1.70
N THR A 377 -15.51 16.40 2.05
CA THR A 377 -15.22 17.80 2.41
C THR A 377 -15.51 18.15 3.86
N GLU A 378 -16.25 17.32 4.60
CA GLU A 378 -16.58 17.59 5.99
C GLU A 378 -15.34 17.55 6.90
N THR A 379 -15.33 18.44 7.88
CA THR A 379 -14.32 18.52 8.95
C THR A 379 -15.01 18.68 10.29
N GLY A 380 -14.30 18.39 11.38
CA GLY A 380 -14.82 18.51 12.75
C GLY A 380 -15.85 17.44 13.14
N LYS A 381 -16.19 16.52 12.25
CA LYS A 381 -17.02 15.34 12.56
C LYS A 381 -16.15 14.17 13.01
N PRO A 382 -16.68 13.19 13.79
CA PRO A 382 -15.99 11.91 14.03
C PRO A 382 -15.76 11.12 12.73
N ALA A 383 -14.86 10.12 12.77
CA ALA A 383 -14.53 9.30 11.61
C ALA A 383 -15.78 8.58 11.08
N PRO A 384 -15.92 8.35 9.75
CA PRO A 384 -17.12 7.75 9.17
C PRO A 384 -17.17 6.23 9.41
N ILE A 385 -17.25 5.83 10.69
CA ILE A 385 -17.31 4.42 11.12
C ILE A 385 -18.73 3.83 10.99
N GLY A 386 -19.71 4.64 10.60
CA GLY A 386 -21.12 4.26 10.53
C GLY A 386 -21.39 3.07 9.60
N GLY A 387 -20.61 2.93 8.52
CA GLY A 387 -20.70 1.78 7.61
C GLY A 387 -20.44 0.44 8.30
N PHE A 388 -19.50 0.39 9.25
CA PHE A 388 -19.24 -0.82 10.03
C PHE A 388 -20.40 -1.14 10.99
N ALA A 389 -20.93 -0.13 11.67
CA ALA A 389 -22.08 -0.28 12.57
C ALA A 389 -23.34 -0.77 11.83
N ALA A 390 -23.63 -0.21 10.66
CA ALA A 390 -24.73 -0.63 9.82
C ALA A 390 -24.57 -2.07 9.29
N ASN A 391 -23.34 -2.57 9.18
CA ASN A 391 -23.02 -3.95 8.86
C ASN A 391 -22.86 -4.86 10.10
N GLY A 392 -23.25 -4.40 11.29
CA GLY A 392 -23.30 -5.20 12.52
C GLY A 392 -22.00 -5.26 13.33
N TYR A 393 -21.05 -4.38 13.08
CA TYR A 393 -19.77 -4.32 13.78
C TYR A 393 -19.64 -3.10 14.69
N LYS A 394 -18.92 -3.24 15.81
CA LYS A 394 -18.62 -2.13 16.72
C LYS A 394 -17.15 -2.17 17.10
N LEU A 395 -16.51 -0.99 17.08
CA LEU A 395 -15.16 -0.83 17.65
C LEU A 395 -15.23 -0.93 19.18
N VAL A 396 -14.37 -1.77 19.76
CA VAL A 396 -14.25 -1.96 21.21
C VAL A 396 -12.77 -1.96 21.56
N TYR A 397 -12.43 -1.26 22.65
CA TYR A 397 -11.10 -1.26 23.24
C TYR A 397 -11.04 -2.31 24.36
N THR A 398 -9.96 -3.10 24.40
CA THR A 398 -9.76 -4.18 25.37
C THR A 398 -8.34 -4.15 25.90
N ASP A 399 -8.14 -4.61 27.15
CA ASP A 399 -6.81 -4.65 27.78
C ASP A 399 -5.82 -5.63 27.10
N ALA A 400 -6.34 -6.59 26.33
CA ALA A 400 -5.54 -7.57 25.62
C ALA A 400 -5.39 -7.16 24.14
N PRO A 401 -4.15 -7.11 23.60
CA PRO A 401 -3.94 -6.82 22.19
C PRO A 401 -4.42 -7.99 21.32
N THR A 402 -4.91 -7.68 20.11
CA THR A 402 -5.32 -8.71 19.15
C THR A 402 -4.12 -9.46 18.57
N GLY A 403 -4.37 -10.64 17.98
CA GLY A 403 -3.34 -11.40 17.29
C GLY A 403 -2.69 -10.62 16.14
N TYR A 404 -3.49 -9.84 15.39
CA TYR A 404 -2.97 -8.98 14.33
C TYR A 404 -2.10 -7.84 14.89
N PHE A 405 -2.51 -7.20 15.98
CA PHE A 405 -1.77 -6.10 16.61
C PHE A 405 -0.37 -6.55 17.07
N THR A 406 -0.30 -7.66 17.82
CA THR A 406 0.97 -8.21 18.32
C THR A 406 1.93 -8.62 17.21
N LYS A 407 1.43 -9.17 16.10
CA LYS A 407 2.25 -9.47 14.91
C LYS A 407 2.79 -8.19 14.26
N GLY A 408 2.02 -7.10 14.26
CA GLY A 408 2.46 -5.79 13.80
C GLY A 408 3.63 -5.22 14.63
N GLU A 409 3.58 -5.35 15.95
CA GLU A 409 4.63 -4.87 16.87
C GLU A 409 6.00 -5.53 16.62
N LYS A 410 6.04 -6.78 16.15
CA LYS A 410 7.31 -7.44 15.76
C LYS A 410 8.12 -6.63 14.74
N THR A 411 7.42 -5.86 13.90
CA THR A 411 8.01 -4.99 12.88
C THR A 411 8.12 -3.53 13.33
N ARG A 412 7.11 -2.98 14.01
CA ARG A 412 7.02 -1.54 14.34
C ARG A 412 7.70 -1.16 15.67
N GLY A 413 7.94 -2.14 16.54
CA GLY A 413 8.36 -1.91 17.92
C GLY A 413 7.15 -1.87 18.87
N THR A 414 7.29 -1.14 19.98
CA THR A 414 6.29 -1.03 21.03
C THR A 414 5.24 0.01 20.68
N ASP A 415 3.99 -0.43 20.52
CA ASP A 415 2.87 0.43 20.18
C ASP A 415 1.96 0.62 21.41
N THR A 416 1.91 1.87 21.90
CA THR A 416 1.05 2.30 23.01
C THR A 416 0.14 3.44 22.56
N SER A 417 -0.22 3.46 21.26
CA SER A 417 -1.04 4.50 20.64
C SER A 417 -2.38 4.73 21.35
N TYR A 418 -2.99 3.68 21.90
CA TYR A 418 -4.30 3.76 22.54
C TYR A 418 -4.26 3.92 24.06
N SER A 419 -3.05 3.98 24.64
CA SER A 419 -2.82 4.32 26.04
C SER A 419 -2.06 5.64 26.16
N LEU A 420 -0.75 5.63 25.97
CA LEU A 420 0.09 6.83 26.07
C LEU A 420 0.07 7.70 24.81
N GLY A 421 -0.33 7.14 23.67
CA GLY A 421 -0.27 7.80 22.37
C GLY A 421 1.13 7.85 21.77
N LEU A 422 1.92 6.79 21.97
CA LEU A 422 3.29 6.65 21.45
C LEU A 422 3.50 5.37 20.64
N VAL A 423 4.35 5.46 19.63
CA VAL A 423 5.01 4.29 19.01
C VAL A 423 6.51 4.45 19.16
N VAL A 424 7.18 3.40 19.63
CA VAL A 424 8.61 3.39 19.93
C VAL A 424 9.25 2.23 19.19
N ASN A 425 10.26 2.51 18.36
CA ASN A 425 10.96 1.47 17.60
C ASN A 425 11.91 0.64 18.48
N LYS A 426 12.61 -0.33 17.88
CA LYS A 426 13.54 -1.23 18.58
C LYS A 426 14.75 -0.52 19.17
N ASP A 427 15.10 0.67 18.65
CA ASP A 427 16.20 1.51 19.14
C ASP A 427 15.74 2.50 20.22
N ALA A 428 14.55 2.27 20.79
CA ALA A 428 13.90 3.12 21.78
C ALA A 428 13.57 4.55 21.28
N ALA A 429 13.65 4.80 19.98
CA ALA A 429 13.29 6.08 19.38
C ALA A 429 11.77 6.18 19.18
N VAL A 430 11.21 7.32 19.55
CA VAL A 430 9.81 7.66 19.33
C VAL A 430 9.60 7.95 17.85
N THR A 431 8.81 7.11 17.18
CA THR A 431 8.49 7.23 15.76
C THR A 431 7.12 7.85 15.51
N SER A 432 6.26 7.88 16.53
CA SER A 432 4.97 8.56 16.47
C SER A 432 4.54 9.05 17.85
N THR A 433 3.93 10.24 17.86
CA THR A 433 3.21 10.80 19.01
C THR A 433 1.86 11.31 18.53
N ILE A 434 0.78 10.83 19.14
CA ILE A 434 -0.58 11.27 18.81
C ILE A 434 -0.83 12.67 19.37
N TRP A 435 -1.32 13.58 18.54
CA TRP A 435 -1.61 14.95 18.94
C TRP A 435 -2.69 15.01 20.03
N GLY A 436 -2.37 15.65 21.16
CA GLY A 436 -3.26 15.72 22.33
C GLY A 436 -3.36 14.41 23.14
N SER A 437 -2.41 13.49 22.98
CA SER A 437 -2.28 12.31 23.84
C SER A 437 -1.57 12.61 25.17
N PRO A 438 -1.62 11.71 26.16
CA PRO A 438 -0.87 11.87 27.41
C PRO A 438 0.63 12.11 27.19
N ALA A 439 1.24 11.42 26.22
CA ALA A 439 2.64 11.63 25.89
C ALA A 439 2.92 12.99 25.20
N PHE A 440 2.01 13.46 24.35
CA PHE A 440 2.10 14.79 23.76
C PHE A 440 2.04 15.88 24.84
N ASP A 441 1.11 15.75 25.79
CA ASP A 441 0.98 16.70 26.90
C ASP A 441 2.23 16.71 27.77
N ALA A 442 2.84 15.54 27.94
CA ALA A 442 4.13 15.34 28.60
C ALA A 442 5.36 15.79 27.77
N LYS A 443 5.15 16.37 26.58
CA LYS A 443 6.18 16.88 25.66
C LYS A 443 7.18 15.81 25.22
N ILE A 444 6.67 14.61 24.96
CA ILE A 444 7.40 13.54 24.26
C ILE A 444 6.97 13.61 22.80
N ASP A 445 7.91 13.65 21.87
CA ASP A 445 7.65 13.88 20.45
C ASP A 445 8.53 13.03 19.55
N VAL A 446 8.26 13.05 18.24
CA VAL A 446 9.10 12.37 17.25
C VAL A 446 10.50 13.00 17.27
N GLY A 447 11.52 12.16 17.48
CA GLY A 447 12.89 12.60 17.74
C GLY A 447 13.32 12.41 19.19
N SER A 448 12.40 12.11 20.10
CA SER A 448 12.71 11.62 21.45
C SER A 448 13.23 10.18 21.45
N THR A 449 14.07 9.85 22.42
CA THR A 449 14.44 8.47 22.79
C THR A 449 14.00 8.18 24.22
N ILE A 450 13.31 7.07 24.46
CA ILE A 450 12.99 6.63 25.82
C ILE A 450 14.18 5.85 26.36
N VAL A 451 14.89 6.43 27.32
CA VAL A 451 16.10 5.82 27.91
C VAL A 451 15.74 4.87 29.05
N GLY A 452 14.69 5.19 29.80
CA GLY A 452 14.29 4.40 30.95
C GLY A 452 12.81 4.48 31.31
N VAL A 453 12.34 3.47 32.03
CA VAL A 453 10.97 3.33 32.55
C VAL A 453 11.09 2.96 34.03
N GLY A 454 10.48 3.74 34.92
CA GLY A 454 10.48 3.45 36.36
C GLY A 454 11.87 3.42 37.01
N GLY A 455 12.85 4.15 36.47
CA GLY A 455 14.24 4.17 36.96
C GLY A 455 15.14 3.07 36.40
N GLU A 456 14.62 2.18 35.55
CA GLU A 456 15.40 1.14 34.86
C GLU A 456 15.50 1.41 33.36
N ALA A 457 16.45 0.77 32.68
CA ALA A 457 16.63 0.93 31.22
C ALA A 457 15.35 0.58 30.45
N TYR A 458 15.11 1.25 29.32
CA TYR A 458 13.93 1.02 28.50
C TYR A 458 13.90 -0.40 27.93
N THR A 459 12.75 -1.05 28.08
CA THR A 459 12.31 -2.13 27.19
C THR A 459 10.84 -1.91 26.88
N GLY A 460 10.37 -2.43 25.74
CA GLY A 460 8.95 -2.39 25.39
C GLY A 460 8.07 -3.05 26.45
N ASP A 461 8.49 -4.21 26.95
CA ASP A 461 7.76 -4.94 27.99
C ASP A 461 7.67 -4.16 29.29
N ARG A 462 8.74 -3.45 29.67
CA ARG A 462 8.75 -2.61 30.88
C ARG A 462 7.81 -1.41 30.74
N LEU A 463 7.78 -0.77 29.55
CA LEU A 463 6.81 0.29 29.26
C LEU A 463 5.36 -0.22 29.38
N LYS A 464 5.06 -1.38 28.77
CA LYS A 464 3.73 -2.00 28.86
C LYS A 464 3.36 -2.39 30.30
N ALA A 465 4.30 -2.97 31.05
CA ALA A 465 4.09 -3.31 32.46
C ALA A 465 3.81 -2.08 33.33
N ALA A 466 4.48 -0.95 33.06
CA ALA A 466 4.21 0.30 33.75
C ALA A 466 2.79 0.82 33.48
N ILE A 467 2.29 0.69 32.24
CA ILE A 467 0.92 1.05 31.88
C ILE A 467 -0.11 0.17 32.61
N VAL A 468 0.14 -1.14 32.66
CA VAL A 468 -0.71 -2.08 33.42
C VAL A 468 -0.71 -1.75 34.92
N ALA A 469 0.46 -1.48 35.51
CA ALA A 469 0.59 -1.15 36.92
C ALA A 469 -0.05 0.19 37.30
N ALA A 470 -0.09 1.15 36.37
CA ALA A 470 -0.72 2.45 36.59
C ALA A 470 -2.26 2.37 36.58
N LYS A 471 -2.85 1.31 36.02
CA LYS A 471 -4.30 1.13 35.95
C LYS A 471 -4.94 1.14 37.33
N GLY A 472 -5.81 2.13 37.58
CA GLY A 472 -6.48 2.30 38.88
C GLY A 472 -5.57 2.72 40.03
N SER A 473 -4.29 2.98 39.78
CA SER A 473 -3.35 3.54 40.75
C SER A 473 -3.41 5.09 40.75
N LYS A 474 -2.68 5.74 41.66
CA LYS A 474 -2.43 7.21 41.63
C LYS A 474 -0.98 7.55 41.25
N GLU A 475 -0.16 6.53 41.01
CA GLU A 475 1.25 6.70 40.68
C GLU A 475 1.40 6.94 39.18
N PRO A 476 2.05 8.04 38.75
CA PRO A 476 2.25 8.32 37.34
C PRO A 476 3.28 7.37 36.73
N ILE A 477 3.19 7.17 35.43
CA ILE A 477 4.20 6.42 34.68
C ILE A 477 5.43 7.31 34.51
N ARG A 478 6.56 6.90 35.08
CA ARG A 478 7.82 7.66 35.04
C ARG A 478 8.72 7.17 33.91
N LEU A 479 9.10 8.09 33.04
CA LEU A 479 9.99 7.85 31.91
C LEU A 479 11.21 8.75 32.00
N LEU A 480 12.39 8.23 31.67
CA LEU A 480 13.57 9.03 31.38
C LEU A 480 13.65 9.22 29.87
N VAL A 481 13.51 10.45 29.39
CA VAL A 481 13.44 10.78 27.96
C VAL A 481 14.64 11.63 27.56
N LYS A 482 15.27 11.27 26.44
CA LYS A 482 16.38 12.00 25.82
C LYS A 482 15.91 12.71 24.55
N ASN A 483 16.16 14.02 24.47
CA ASN A 483 15.98 14.84 23.27
C ASN A 483 17.30 15.57 22.97
N GLY A 484 18.00 15.18 21.90
CA GLY A 484 19.39 15.64 21.69
C GLY A 484 20.26 15.24 22.90
N ASP A 485 20.97 16.19 23.49
CA ASP A 485 21.78 15.94 24.70
C ASP A 485 21.01 16.10 26.01
N ARG A 486 19.74 16.52 25.96
CA ARG A 486 18.94 16.79 27.15
C ARG A 486 18.22 15.54 27.63
N LEU A 487 18.48 15.15 28.88
CA LEU A 487 17.71 14.16 29.62
C LEU A 487 16.62 14.84 30.45
N ARG A 488 15.44 14.23 30.52
CA ARG A 488 14.31 14.69 31.32
C ARG A 488 13.63 13.51 32.00
N ASP A 489 13.40 13.64 33.30
CA ASP A 489 12.43 12.80 34.00
C ASP A 489 11.02 13.33 33.70
N VAL A 490 10.19 12.47 33.13
CA VAL A 490 8.83 12.77 32.71
C VAL A 490 7.88 11.89 33.50
N ALA A 491 6.87 12.49 34.12
CA ALA A 491 5.78 11.78 34.77
C ALA A 491 4.51 11.95 33.91
N ILE A 492 3.94 10.84 33.44
CA ILE A 492 2.70 10.82 32.68
C ILE A 492 1.57 10.36 33.61
N ASP A 493 0.62 11.26 33.86
CA ASP A 493 -0.56 11.01 34.69
C ASP A 493 -1.62 10.24 33.89
N TYR A 494 -1.38 8.94 33.70
CA TYR A 494 -2.24 8.05 32.93
C TYR A 494 -2.57 6.78 33.71
N HIS A 495 -3.88 6.51 33.84
CA HIS A 495 -4.42 5.41 34.67
C HIS A 495 -5.46 4.54 33.94
N GLY A 496 -5.55 4.67 32.61
CA GLY A 496 -6.57 3.99 31.79
C GLY A 496 -6.32 2.50 31.57
N GLY A 497 -5.07 2.04 31.73
CA GLY A 497 -4.67 0.67 31.40
C GLY A 497 -4.07 0.53 29.99
N PRO A 498 -3.71 -0.71 29.59
CA PRO A 498 -3.01 -0.97 28.32
C PRO A 498 -3.77 -0.54 27.06
#